data_AF-A0A4U9D202-F1
#
_entry.id   AF-A0A4U9D202-F1
#
_cell.length_a   1.000
_cell.length_b   1.000
_cell.length_c   1.000
_cell.angle_alpha   90.00
_cell.angle_beta   90.00
_cell.angle_gamma   90.00
#
_symmetry.space_group_name_H-M   'P 1'
#
loop_
_entity.id
_entity.type
_entity.pdbx_description
1 polymer ?
#
loop_
_entity_poly.entity_id
_entity_poly.type
_entity_poly.pdbx_seq_one_letter_code
_entity_poly.pdbx_strand_id
1 'polypeptide(L)' 'MMTTHNMPLNYLIDQLKEDVGEVIFLGIQPDIVGFYYPMTQPIKDAVEVVYARLDGWQGNGGFAALEAAEEPAFPG' A
#
# COMPACT_ATOMS: atom_id res chain seq x y z
N MET A 1 -22.86 11.77 -7.31
CA MET A 1 -21.68 12.61 -7.03
C MET A 1 -20.49 11.67 -6.90
N MET A 2 -19.56 11.68 -7.86
CA MET A 2 -18.28 10.97 -7.73
C MET A 2 -17.29 11.93 -7.05
N THR A 3 -16.79 11.55 -5.89
CA THR A 3 -15.48 12.05 -5.43
C THR A 3 -14.42 11.43 -6.33
N THR A 4 -13.29 12.09 -6.52
CA THR A 4 -12.06 11.49 -7.11
C THR A 4 -11.43 10.40 -6.20
N HIS A 5 -12.20 9.85 -5.27
CA HIS A 5 -11.75 9.07 -4.12
C HIS A 5 -12.75 7.95 -3.84
N ASN A 6 -12.77 6.89 -4.66
CA ASN A 6 -13.28 5.56 -4.29
C ASN A 6 -13.24 4.53 -5.43
N MET A 7 -12.50 4.74 -6.53
CA MET A 7 -12.22 3.59 -7.41
C MET A 7 -11.33 2.65 -6.62
N PRO A 8 -11.79 1.45 -6.24
CA PRO A 8 -11.02 0.65 -5.34
C PRO A 8 -9.78 0.18 -6.10
N LEU A 9 -8.65 0.26 -5.41
CA LEU A 9 -7.31 0.27 -6.02
C LEU A 9 -7.01 -1.06 -6.75
N ASN A 10 -7.77 -2.11 -6.42
CA ASN A 10 -7.81 -3.38 -7.14
C ASN A 10 -8.16 -3.21 -8.63
N TYR A 11 -9.13 -2.36 -8.99
CA TYR A 11 -9.49 -2.18 -10.41
C TYR A 11 -8.35 -1.57 -11.22
N LEU A 12 -7.61 -0.63 -10.63
CA LEU A 12 -6.42 -0.05 -11.26
C LEU A 12 -5.32 -1.11 -11.44
N ILE A 13 -5.09 -1.92 -10.40
CA ILE A 13 -4.09 -2.99 -10.44
C ILE A 13 -4.43 -4.02 -11.51
N ASP A 14 -5.70 -4.41 -11.62
CA ASP A 14 -6.12 -5.44 -12.57
C ASP A 14 -5.99 -4.96 -14.02
N GLN A 15 -6.28 -3.68 -14.31
CA GLN A 15 -6.02 -3.08 -15.62
C GLN A 15 -4.51 -3.04 -15.94
N LEU A 16 -3.67 -2.66 -14.98
CA LEU A 16 -2.22 -2.60 -15.20
C LEU A 16 -1.60 -3.98 -15.45
N LYS A 17 -2.13 -5.03 -14.84
CA LYS A 17 -1.65 -6.42 -15.05
C LYS A 17 -1.91 -6.93 -16.47
N GLU A 18 -2.86 -6.36 -17.21
CA GLU A 18 -3.13 -6.77 -18.59
C GLU A 18 -1.99 -6.33 -19.53
N ASP A 19 -1.34 -5.19 -19.23
CA ASP A 19 -0.32 -4.58 -20.09
C ASP A 19 1.12 -4.76 -19.57
N VAL A 20 1.30 -5.09 -18.29
CA VAL A 20 2.61 -5.13 -17.61
C VAL A 20 2.85 -6.49 -16.96
N GLY A 21 4.06 -7.03 -17.10
CA GLY A 21 4.38 -8.39 -16.65
C GLY A 21 4.37 -8.60 -15.13
N GLU A 22 4.61 -7.55 -14.34
CA GLU A 22 4.60 -7.64 -12.88
C GLU A 22 4.11 -6.31 -12.28
N VAL A 23 3.19 -6.40 -11.31
CA VAL A 23 2.67 -5.27 -10.54
C VAL A 23 2.83 -5.59 -9.06
N ILE A 24 3.63 -4.78 -8.37
CA ILE A 24 3.92 -4.93 -6.94
C ILE A 24 3.16 -3.84 -6.17
N PHE A 25 2.36 -4.26 -5.20
CA PHE A 25 1.69 -3.34 -4.28
C PHE A 25 2.40 -3.34 -2.92
N LEU A 26 2.88 -2.16 -2.50
CA LEU A 26 3.53 -1.97 -1.21
C LEU A 26 2.71 -1.00 -0.36
N GLY A 27 2.29 -1.45 0.82
CA GLY A 27 1.60 -0.62 1.81
C GLY A 27 2.52 -0.20 2.95
N ILE A 28 2.36 1.02 3.42
CA ILE A 28 2.93 1.51 4.69
C ILE A 28 1.76 1.67 5.66
N GLN A 29 1.80 0.97 6.80
CA GLN A 29 0.75 1.05 7.81
C GLN A 29 0.70 2.47 8.37
N PRO A 30 -0.41 3.21 8.21
CA PRO A 30 -0.54 4.53 8.82
C PRO A 30 -0.71 4.44 10.34
N ASP A 31 -0.32 5.51 11.02
CA ASP A 31 -0.48 5.68 12.47
C ASP A 31 -1.73 6.56 12.75
N ILE A 32 -1.72 7.82 12.30
CA ILE A 32 -2.86 8.74 12.39
C ILE A 32 -3.14 9.32 11.00
N VAL A 33 -4.41 9.30 10.58
CA VAL A 33 -4.86 9.88 9.31
C VAL A 33 -5.93 10.94 9.61
N GLY A 34 -5.61 12.19 9.31
CA GLY A 34 -6.49 13.32 9.57
C GLY A 34 -6.16 14.52 8.69
N PHE A 35 -7.17 15.33 8.37
CA PHE A 35 -6.98 16.52 7.55
C PHE A 35 -6.05 17.51 8.27
N TYR A 36 -5.01 18.01 7.57
CA TYR A 36 -3.92 18.84 8.12
C TYR A 36 -3.01 18.19 9.18
N TYR A 37 -3.10 16.88 9.43
CA TYR A 37 -2.19 16.22 10.36
C TYR A 37 -0.83 15.98 9.69
N PRO A 38 0.29 16.26 10.38
CA PRO A 38 1.60 15.92 9.86
C PRO A 38 1.79 14.39 9.83
N MET A 39 2.63 13.90 8.91
CA MET A 39 3.08 12.50 8.97
C MET A 39 3.84 12.25 10.27
N THR A 40 3.50 11.17 10.96
CA THR A 40 4.20 10.74 12.17
C THR A 40 5.59 10.21 11.82
N GLN A 41 6.50 10.25 12.79
CA GLN A 41 7.90 9.86 12.55
C GLN A 41 8.03 8.41 12.02
N PRO A 42 7.31 7.40 12.54
CA PRO A 42 7.37 6.04 12.00
C PRO A 42 7.03 5.93 10.51
N ILE A 43 6.09 6.76 10.03
CA ILE A 43 5.70 6.78 8.61
C ILE A 43 6.81 7.38 7.76
N LYS A 44 7.43 8.46 8.23
CA LYS A 44 8.57 9.07 7.53
C LYS A 44 9.74 8.08 7.43
N ASP A 45 10.04 7.38 8.52
CA ASP A 45 11.11 6.40 8.55
C ASP A 45 10.80 5.22 7.60
N ALA A 46 9.55 4.76 7.55
CA ALA A 46 9.13 3.73 6.60
C ALA A 46 9.27 4.18 5.13
N VAL A 47 8.91 5.43 4.82
CA VAL A 47 9.11 6.00 3.48
C VAL A 47 10.60 6.06 3.12
N GLU A 48 11.45 6.46 4.05
CA GLU A 48 12.90 6.50 3.84
C GLU A 48 13.48 5.11 3.57
N VAL A 49 13.01 4.08 4.27
CA VAL A 49 13.42 2.69 4.04
C VAL A 49 13.01 2.21 2.63
N VAL A 50 11.79 2.55 2.18
CA VAL A 50 11.36 2.24 0.81
C VAL A 50 12.25 2.97 -0.19
N TYR A 51 12.46 4.27 0.00
CA TYR A 51 13.28 5.10 -0.89
C TYR A 51 14.70 4.54 -1.03
N ALA A 52 15.37 4.22 0.07
CA ALA A 52 16.72 3.66 0.07
C ALA A 52 16.83 2.31 -0.66
N ARG A 53 15.75 1.52 -0.70
CA ARG A 53 15.71 0.21 -1.36
C ARG A 53 15.33 0.27 -2.84
N LEU A 54 14.84 1.42 -3.33
CA LEU A 54 14.53 1.59 -4.75
C LEU A 54 15.80 1.44 -5.61
N ASP A 55 16.95 1.88 -5.11
CA ASP A 55 18.23 1.59 -5.74
C ASP A 55 18.56 0.09 -5.57
N GLY A 56 18.67 -0.62 -6.69
CA GLY A 56 18.89 -2.06 -6.70
C GLY A 56 17.66 -2.91 -6.35
N TRP A 57 16.44 -2.36 -6.48
CA TRP A 57 15.21 -3.10 -6.20
C TRP A 57 15.11 -4.39 -7.02
N GLN A 58 14.89 -5.52 -6.34
CA GLN A 58 14.67 -6.85 -6.95
C GLN A 58 13.52 -7.57 -6.26
N GLY A 59 12.67 -8.26 -7.05
CA GLY A 59 11.45 -8.91 -6.54
C GLY A 59 10.62 -7.94 -5.70
N ASN A 60 10.27 -8.34 -4.48
CA ASN A 60 9.47 -7.52 -3.56
C ASN A 60 10.29 -6.52 -2.72
N GLY A 61 11.52 -6.18 -3.13
CA GLY A 61 12.37 -5.21 -2.39
C GLY A 61 12.76 -5.67 -0.98
N GLY A 62 12.71 -6.99 -0.72
CA GLY A 62 12.96 -7.56 0.60
C GLY A 62 11.90 -7.21 1.66
N PHE A 63 10.68 -6.85 1.24
CA PHE A 63 9.54 -6.66 2.15
C PHE A 63 8.71 -7.96 2.28
N ALA A 64 8.13 -8.16 3.46
CA ALA A 64 7.24 -9.29 3.72
C ALA A 64 5.89 -9.09 3.01
N ALA A 65 5.27 -10.18 2.58
CA ALA A 65 3.90 -10.15 2.09
C ALA A 65 2.94 -9.89 3.27
N LEU A 66 1.88 -9.12 3.03
CA LEU A 66 0.84 -8.92 4.03
C LEU A 66 0.08 -10.25 4.23
N GLU A 67 0.17 -10.83 5.42
CA GLU A 67 -0.71 -11.91 5.84
C GLU A 67 -2.05 -11.31 6.24
N ALA A 68 -3.11 -11.60 5.48
CA ALA A 68 -4.44 -11.16 5.83
C ALA A 68 -4.88 -11.87 7.13
N ALA A 69 -5.13 -11.11 8.19
CA ALA A 69 -5.85 -11.65 9.34
C ALA A 69 -7.25 -12.06 8.85
N GLU A 70 -7.65 -13.31 9.09
CA GLU A 70 -9.03 -13.74 8.85
C GLU A 70 -9.98 -12.75 9.54
N GLU A 71 -10.86 -12.10 8.77
CA GLU A 71 -11.92 -11.30 9.37
C GLU A 71 -12.75 -12.22 10.29
N PRO A 72 -12.91 -11.89 11.58
CA PRO A 72 -13.81 -12.66 12.42
C PRO A 72 -15.20 -12.56 11.81
N ALA A 73 -15.75 -13.71 11.41
CA ALA A 73 -17.11 -13.79 10.88
C ALA A 73 -18.06 -13.07 11.85
N PHE A 74 -18.61 -11.93 11.41
CA PHE A 74 -19.61 -11.20 12.19
C PHE A 74 -20.79 -12.15 12.46
N PRO A 75 -21.11 -12.47 13.73
CA PRO A 75 -22.36 -13.13 14.03
C PRO A 75 -23.47 -12.10 13.84
N GLY A 76 -24.42 -12.40 12.95
CA GLY A 76 -25.62 -11.61 12.71
C GLY A 76 -26.63 -11.65 13.85
#